data_AF-A0A2G4SWP9-F1
#
_entry.id   AF-A0A2G4SWP9-F1
#
_cell.length_a   1.000
_cell.length_b   1.000
_cell.length_c   1.000
_cell.angle_alpha   90.00
_cell.angle_beta   90.00
_cell.angle_gamma   90.00
#
_symmetry.space_group_name_H-M   'P 1'
#
loop_
_entity.id
_entity.type
_entity.pdbx_description
1 polymer ?
#
loop_
_entity_poly.entity_id
_entity_poly.type
_entity_poly.pdbx_seq_one_letter_code
_entity_poly.pdbx_strand_id
1 'polypeptide(L)'
;MLLGKKYVDDNNESNAQDSSESISKGTTTAHFIKFMNILLCILDLNEDLKESYLVMDNCTIHRSKPMMRKIESRGYKLICLPPYSPELNPIEQF
;
A
#
# COMPACT_ATOMS: atom_id res chain seq x y z
N MET A 1 27.94 11.70 -41.43
CA MET A 1 27.35 13.00 -41.78
C MET A 1 26.68 12.86 -43.13
N LEU A 2 25.34 12.74 -43.17
CA LEU A 2 24.51 13.08 -44.33
C LEU A 2 23.08 13.36 -43.81
N LEU A 3 22.52 14.41 -44.38
CA LEU A 3 21.45 15.29 -43.92
C LEU A 3 20.08 14.77 -44.36
N GLY A 4 19.02 15.06 -43.62
CA GLY A 4 17.66 14.83 -44.14
C GLY A 4 16.52 15.01 -43.13
N LYS A 5 16.33 16.22 -42.58
CA LYS A 5 15.04 16.59 -41.98
C LYS A 5 14.10 17.07 -43.08
N LYS A 6 12.88 16.50 -43.14
CA LYS A 6 11.59 17.20 -43.00
C LYS A 6 10.46 16.37 -43.61
N TYR A 7 9.47 16.06 -42.79
CA TYR A 7 8.08 16.10 -43.22
C TYR A 7 7.30 16.73 -42.06
N VAL A 8 6.65 17.85 -42.35
CA VAL A 8 5.59 18.47 -41.55
C VAL A 8 4.51 18.79 -42.58
N ASP A 9 3.31 18.31 -42.35
CA ASP A 9 2.11 19.04 -42.73
C ASP A 9 1.05 18.88 -41.62
N ASP A 10 0.39 20.00 -41.37
CA ASP A 10 -0.51 20.34 -40.29
C ASP A 10 -1.97 20.00 -40.63
N ASN A 11 -2.82 20.07 -39.59
CA ASN A 11 -4.29 20.22 -39.60
C ASN A 11 -5.12 18.91 -39.68
N ASN A 12 -5.79 18.53 -38.59
CA ASN A 12 -7.08 19.14 -38.22
C ASN A 12 -7.67 18.48 -36.95
N GLU A 13 -7.72 19.30 -35.90
CA GLU A 13 -8.72 19.43 -34.83
C GLU A 13 -9.64 18.26 -34.39
N SER A 14 -9.58 18.05 -33.06
CA SER A 14 -10.66 17.59 -32.16
C SER A 14 -11.15 16.14 -32.26
N ASN A 15 -10.76 15.35 -31.25
CA ASN A 15 -11.79 14.94 -30.30
C ASN A 15 -11.21 14.64 -28.93
N ALA A 16 -11.90 15.17 -27.93
CA ALA A 16 -11.60 15.04 -26.53
C ALA A 16 -11.66 13.57 -26.10
N GLN A 17 -10.61 13.13 -25.41
CA GLN A 17 -10.78 12.18 -24.34
C GLN A 17 -9.97 12.69 -23.15
N ASP A 18 -10.49 13.78 -22.58
CA ASP A 18 -10.44 13.98 -21.14
C ASP A 18 -11.23 12.82 -20.52
N SER A 19 -10.63 11.63 -20.51
CA SER A 19 -11.03 10.63 -19.54
C SER A 19 -10.59 11.21 -18.21
N SER A 20 -11.53 11.85 -17.53
CA SER A 20 -11.48 12.03 -16.09
C SER A 20 -11.35 10.64 -15.48
N GLU A 21 -10.13 10.11 -15.48
CA GLU A 21 -9.77 8.91 -14.76
C GLU A 21 -10.13 9.23 -13.32
N SER A 22 -11.23 8.65 -12.86
CA SER A 22 -11.69 8.83 -11.50
C SER A 22 -10.56 8.31 -10.62
N ILE A 23 -9.77 9.22 -10.04
CA ILE A 23 -8.72 8.87 -9.10
C ILE A 23 -9.40 8.02 -8.05
N SER A 24 -9.10 6.72 -8.01
CA SER A 24 -9.83 5.80 -7.15
C SER A 24 -9.57 6.24 -5.71
N LYS A 25 -10.58 6.82 -5.07
CA LYS A 25 -10.49 7.24 -3.67
C LYS A 25 -10.54 5.97 -2.82
N GLY A 26 -9.39 5.55 -2.30
CA GLY A 26 -9.31 4.37 -1.45
C GLY A 26 -7.89 3.94 -1.14
N THR A 27 -7.74 3.22 -0.04
CA THR A 27 -6.49 2.56 0.32
C THR A 27 -6.39 1.24 -0.41
N THR A 28 -5.26 1.01 -1.09
CA THR A 28 -4.97 -0.25 -1.79
C THR A 28 -3.96 -1.06 -0.99
N THR A 29 -3.79 -2.34 -1.33
CA THR A 29 -2.73 -3.18 -0.77
C THR A 29 -1.33 -2.57 -0.97
N ALA A 30 -1.08 -1.81 -2.04
CA ALA A 30 0.20 -1.14 -2.25
C ALA A 30 0.45 -0.04 -1.21
N HIS A 31 -0.58 0.74 -0.86
CA HIS A 31 -0.50 1.74 0.20
C HIS A 31 -0.21 1.09 1.56
N PHE A 32 -0.92 0.01 1.89
CA PHE A 32 -0.66 -0.79 3.09
C PHE A 32 0.77 -1.32 3.13
N ILE A 33 1.26 -1.89 2.02
CA ILE A 33 2.63 -2.42 1.94
C ILE A 33 3.67 -1.32 2.20
N LYS A 34 3.48 -0.14 1.60
CA LYS A 34 4.37 1.01 1.80
C LYS A 34 4.39 1.44 3.26
N PHE A 35 3.22 1.57 3.88
CA PHE A 35 3.09 1.89 5.30
C PHE A 35 3.82 0.87 6.18
N MET A 36 3.55 -0.42 5.98
CA MET A 36 4.16 -1.49 6.78
C MET A 36 5.68 -1.52 6.66
N ASN A 37 6.24 -1.24 5.48
CA ASN A 37 7.69 -1.16 5.32
C ASN A 37 8.31 -0.05 6.17
N ILE A 38 7.67 1.12 6.22
CA ILE A 38 8.15 2.24 7.03
C ILE A 38 7.99 1.92 8.52
N LEU A 39 6.82 1.39 8.91
CA LEU A 39 6.54 0.97 10.28
C LEU A 39 7.60 -0.02 10.78
N LEU A 40 7.88 -1.08 10.02
CA LEU A 40 8.87 -2.08 10.40
C LEU A 40 10.27 -1.46 10.56
N CYS A 41 10.67 -0.51 9.71
CA CYS A 41 11.94 0.19 9.88
C CYS A 41 12.00 1.00 11.18
N ILE A 42 10.88 1.60 11.61
CA ILE A 42 10.81 2.34 12.87
C ILE A 42 10.85 1.37 14.06
N LEU A 43 10.08 0.29 14.00
CA LEU A 43 10.07 -0.73 15.07
C LEU A 43 11.45 -1.36 15.26
N ASP A 44 12.20 -1.57 14.18
CA ASP A 44 13.56 -2.12 14.22
C ASP A 44 14.58 -1.21 14.96
N LEU A 45 14.24 0.04 15.24
CA LEU A 45 15.08 0.93 16.05
C LEU A 45 15.05 0.58 17.55
N ASN A 46 14.06 -0.22 17.99
CA ASN A 46 13.93 -0.65 19.37
C ASN A 46 13.94 -2.18 19.47
N GLU A 47 15.04 -2.71 20.01
CA GLU A 47 15.24 -4.15 20.17
C GLU A 47 14.24 -4.80 21.15
N ASP A 48 13.72 -4.04 22.12
CA ASP A 48 12.73 -4.52 23.09
C ASP A 48 11.37 -4.84 22.43
N LEU A 49 11.11 -4.29 21.23
CA LEU A 49 9.88 -4.56 20.50
C LEU A 49 9.93 -5.86 19.68
N LYS A 50 11.09 -6.54 19.62
CA LYS A 50 11.17 -7.86 19.00
C LYS A 50 10.26 -8.85 19.71
N GLU A 51 9.79 -9.84 18.97
CA GLU A 51 8.82 -10.85 19.38
C GLU A 51 7.42 -10.32 19.75
N SER A 52 7.19 -9.00 19.64
CA SER A 52 5.89 -8.36 19.86
C SER A 52 4.86 -8.76 18.80
N TYR A 53 3.60 -8.64 19.19
CA TYR A 53 2.46 -8.89 18.31
C TYR A 53 1.96 -7.59 17.67
N LEU A 54 1.93 -7.56 16.34
CA LEU A 54 1.14 -6.60 15.59
C LEU A 54 -0.29 -7.13 15.47
N VAL A 55 -1.22 -6.41 16.08
CA VAL A 55 -2.66 -6.69 15.98
C VAL A 55 -3.25 -5.80 14.89
N MET A 56 -3.99 -6.39 13.96
CA MET A 56 -4.67 -5.66 12.88
C MET A 56 -6.12 -6.11 12.77
N ASP A 57 -6.99 -5.21 12.33
CA ASP A 57 -8.35 -5.57 11.92
C ASP A 57 -8.32 -6.47 10.66
N ASN A 58 -9.45 -7.15 10.42
CA ASN A 58 -9.57 -8.15 9.37
C ASN A 58 -9.89 -7.56 7.98
N CYS A 59 -9.22 -6.48 7.60
CA CYS A 59 -9.41 -5.86 6.29
C CYS A 59 -8.77 -6.69 5.16
N THR A 60 -9.41 -6.72 3.97
CA THR A 60 -8.93 -7.49 2.82
C THR A 60 -7.54 -7.08 2.36
N ILE A 61 -7.19 -5.78 2.50
CA ILE A 61 -5.88 -5.26 2.10
C ILE A 61 -4.73 -5.78 2.96
N HIS A 62 -5.01 -6.31 4.16
CA HIS A 62 -4.01 -6.86 5.09
C HIS A 62 -3.56 -8.29 4.73
N ARG A 63 -4.24 -8.94 3.79
CA ARG A 63 -4.03 -10.38 3.46
C ARG A 63 -2.83 -10.65 2.53
N SER A 64 -1.89 -9.70 2.42
CA SER A 64 -0.68 -9.85 1.61
C SER A 64 0.28 -10.86 2.23
N LYS A 65 0.28 -12.10 1.73
CA LYS A 65 1.20 -13.17 2.18
C LYS A 65 2.68 -12.77 2.16
N PRO A 66 3.20 -12.07 1.13
CA PRO A 66 4.58 -11.58 1.15
C PRO A 66 4.86 -10.62 2.30
N MET A 67 3.90 -9.75 2.64
CA MET A 67 4.06 -8.82 3.76
C MET A 67 4.03 -9.55 5.10
N MET A 68 3.12 -10.51 5.28
CA MET A 68 3.07 -11.32 6.52
C MET A 68 4.38 -12.05 6.78
N ARG A 69 4.95 -12.71 5.76
CA ARG A 69 6.27 -13.36 5.85
C ARG A 69 7.39 -12.37 6.18
N LYS A 70 7.31 -11.16 5.63
CA LYS A 70 8.31 -10.11 5.90
C LYS A 70 8.27 -9.68 7.37
N ILE A 71 7.07 -9.50 7.93
CA ILE A 71 6.87 -9.16 9.36
C ILE A 71 7.50 -10.25 10.24
N GLU A 72 7.16 -11.53 9.97
CA GLU A 72 7.70 -12.69 10.69
C GLU A 72 9.22 -12.79 10.56
N SER A 73 9.78 -12.59 9.37
CA SER A 73 11.23 -12.62 9.14
C SER A 73 12.01 -11.54 9.90
N ARG A 74 11.34 -10.48 10.35
CA ARG A 74 11.94 -9.43 11.18
C ARG A 74 11.78 -9.69 12.68
N GLY A 75 11.22 -10.84 13.08
CA GLY A 75 11.03 -11.22 14.47
C GLY A 75 9.77 -10.64 15.10
N TYR A 76 8.75 -10.28 14.31
CA TYR A 76 7.46 -9.84 14.84
C TYR A 76 6.38 -10.88 14.55
N LYS A 77 5.36 -10.95 15.40
CA LYS A 77 4.20 -11.84 15.22
C LYS A 77 3.01 -11.02 14.72
N LEU A 78 2.16 -11.64 13.91
CA LEU A 78 0.98 -10.98 13.34
C LEU A 78 -0.29 -11.69 13.79
N ILE A 79 -1.25 -10.93 14.31
CA ILE A 79 -2.58 -11.42 14.65
C ILE A 79 -3.62 -10.55 13.94
N CYS A 80 -4.49 -11.18 13.16
CA CYS A 80 -5.68 -10.53 12.62
C CYS A 80 -6.87 -10.83 13.53
N LEU A 81 -7.67 -9.82 13.84
CA LEU A 81 -8.88 -9.99 14.64
C LEU A 81 -9.94 -10.85 13.93
N PRO A 82 -10.86 -11.48 14.68
CA PRO A 82 -12.03 -12.13 14.11
C PRO A 82 -12.86 -11.17 13.24
N PRO A 83 -13.55 -11.66 12.18
CA PRO A 83 -14.48 -10.83 11.41
C PRO A 83 -15.54 -10.19 12.30
N TYR A 84 -15.86 -8.92 12.05
CA TYR A 84 -16.93 -8.17 12.71
C TYR A 84 -16.82 -8.05 14.24
N SER A 85 -15.58 -8.07 14.78
CA SER A 85 -15.30 -7.84 16.20
C SER A 85 -14.63 -6.48 16.48
N PRO A 86 -15.31 -5.35 16.21
CA PRO A 86 -14.76 -4.02 16.51
C PRO A 86 -14.48 -3.83 18.00
N GLU A 87 -15.20 -4.52 18.89
CA GLU A 87 -14.97 -4.51 20.34
C GLU A 87 -13.57 -5.02 20.74
N LEU A 88 -12.93 -5.81 19.87
CA LEU A 88 -11.59 -6.34 20.07
C LEU A 88 -10.49 -5.46 19.45
N ASN A 89 -10.85 -4.38 18.74
CA ASN A 89 -9.90 -3.47 18.12
C ASN A 89 -9.72 -2.23 19.01
N PRO A 90 -8.62 -2.11 19.78
CA PRO A 90 -8.47 -1.02 20.73
C PRO A 90 -8.54 0.37 20.08
N ILE A 91 -8.20 0.49 18.79
CA ILE A 91 -8.25 1.78 18.08
C ILE A 91 -9.67 2.34 17.92
N GLU A 92 -10.71 1.50 18.06
CA GLU A 92 -12.12 1.90 17.96
C GLU A 92 -12.66 2.47 19.29
N GLN A 93 -11.88 2.43 20.37
CA GLN A 93 -12.28 2.87 21.71
C GLN A 93 -11.78 4.28 22.08
N PHE A 94 -11.27 5.05 21.11
CA PHE A 94 -10.71 6.40 21.30
C PHE A 94 -11.51 7.48 20.57
#